data_AF-A0A350NZS2-F1
#
_entry.id   AF-A0A350NZS2-F1
#
_cell.length_a   1.000
_cell.length_b   1.000
_cell.length_c   1.000
_cell.angle_alpha   90.00
_cell.angle_beta   90.00
_cell.angle_gamma   90.00
#
_symmetry.space_group_name_H-M   'P 1'
#
loop_
_entity.id
_entity.type
_entity.pdbx_description
1 polymer ?
#
loop_
_entity_poly.entity_id
_entity_poly.type
_entity_poly.pdbx_seq_one_letter_code
_entity_poly.pdbx_strand_id
1 'polypeptide(L)'
;EVVSSLKRPPYFIAHNAKFDLPFLWKRSVINGIKPASGFNPYGRNGTDFYCTMESWAGFNGRIGLDNLAKVFSIHGKMEGMTGADVWPEYKKGNIAKIAEYCRDDVKTTKEIYEKLTFKTI
;
A
#
# COMPACT_ATOMS: atom_id res chain seq x y z
N GLU A 1 15.87 18.75 -14.96
CA GLU A 1 15.74 18.65 -13.49
C GLU A 1 14.30 18.92 -13.08
N VAL A 2 13.60 17.94 -12.52
CA VAL A 2 12.42 18.20 -11.66
C VAL A 2 12.37 17.08 -10.63
N VAL A 3 13.07 17.25 -9.51
CA VAL A 3 12.67 16.60 -8.26
C VAL A 3 12.52 17.74 -7.27
N SER A 4 11.33 18.35 -7.28
CA SER A 4 10.89 19.20 -6.18
C SER A 4 10.98 18.36 -4.91
N SER A 5 12.03 18.58 -4.12
CA SER A 5 12.22 17.94 -2.83
C SER A 5 11.01 18.31 -1.96
N LEU A 6 10.18 17.33 -1.64
CA LEU A 6 9.18 17.50 -0.58
C LEU A 6 9.94 18.01 0.65
N LYS A 7 9.50 19.15 1.21
CA LYS A 7 10.15 19.82 2.36
C LYS A 7 10.28 18.91 3.60
N ARG A 8 9.63 17.74 3.59
CA ARG A 8 9.66 16.69 4.61
C ARG A 8 9.56 15.34 3.89
N PRO A 9 10.26 14.28 4.34
CA PRO A 9 10.03 12.94 3.82
C PRO A 9 8.56 12.55 4.02
N PRO A 10 7.91 11.90 3.03
CA PRO A 10 6.52 11.52 3.14
C PRO A 10 6.33 10.47 4.24
N TYR A 11 5.21 10.56 4.96
CA TYR A 11 4.78 9.54 5.89
C TYR A 11 3.92 8.51 5.15
N PHE A 12 4.44 7.31 4.95
CA PHE A 12 3.79 6.29 4.14
C PHE A 12 2.62 5.63 4.87
N ILE A 13 1.54 5.39 4.13
CA ILE A 13 0.38 4.61 4.57
C ILE A 13 0.24 3.44 3.61
N ALA A 14 0.15 2.22 4.15
CA ALA A 14 0.06 1.01 3.34
C ALA A 14 -0.75 -0.08 4.07
N HIS A 15 -1.11 -1.13 3.33
CA HIS A 15 -1.63 -2.37 3.89
C HIS A 15 -0.59 -3.47 3.65
N ASN A 16 0.01 -3.99 4.73
CA ASN A 16 1.17 -4.90 4.69
C ASN A 16 2.50 -4.22 4.26
N ALA A 17 2.78 -3.01 4.79
CA ALA A 17 3.99 -2.22 4.51
C ALA A 17 5.33 -2.97 4.63
N LYS A 18 5.39 -4.01 5.48
CA LYS A 18 6.55 -4.91 5.65
C LYS A 18 6.88 -5.72 4.40
N PHE A 19 6.02 -5.71 3.38
CA PHE A 19 6.33 -6.19 2.03
C PHE A 19 6.78 -5.05 1.12
N ASP A 20 5.95 -4.01 0.96
CA ASP A 20 6.15 -2.96 -0.04
C ASP A 20 7.46 -2.21 0.14
N LEU A 21 7.77 -1.76 1.36
CA LEU A 21 8.94 -0.92 1.61
C LEU A 21 10.25 -1.69 1.39
N PRO A 22 10.46 -2.91 1.93
CA PRO A 22 11.62 -3.71 1.57
C PRO A 22 11.71 -4.02 0.08
N PHE A 23 10.58 -4.30 -0.59
CA PHE A 23 10.59 -4.64 -2.01
C PHE A 23 11.03 -3.46 -2.88
N LEU A 24 10.47 -2.27 -2.63
CA LEU A 24 10.85 -1.03 -3.34
C LEU A 24 12.32 -0.69 -3.11
N TRP A 25 12.82 -0.82 -1.88
CA TRP A 25 14.23 -0.57 -1.57
C TRP A 25 15.15 -1.57 -2.29
N LYS A 26 14.86 -2.88 -2.21
CA LYS A 26 15.64 -3.92 -2.90
C LYS A 26 15.66 -3.70 -4.41
N ARG A 27 14.51 -3.42 -5.03
CA ARG A 27 14.43 -3.14 -6.47
C ARG A 27 15.18 -1.86 -6.85
N SER A 28 15.16 -0.85 -6.00
CA SER A 28 15.94 0.37 -6.21
C SER A 28 17.45 0.09 -6.21
N VAL A 29 17.94 -0.68 -5.23
CA VAL A 29 19.35 -1.12 -5.15
C VAL A 29 19.75 -1.94 -6.38
N ILE A 30 18.95 -2.96 -6.75
CA ILE A 30 19.24 -3.84 -7.89
C ILE A 30 19.37 -3.05 -9.20
N ASN A 31 18.53 -2.02 -9.40
CA ASN A 31 18.53 -1.23 -10.63
C ASN A 31 19.44 0.01 -10.55
N GLY A 32 20.15 0.24 -9.43
CA GLY A 32 20.97 1.44 -9.25
C GLY A 32 20.18 2.75 -9.25
N ILE A 33 18.88 2.71 -8.92
CA ILE A 33 17.99 3.88 -8.91
C ILE A 33 17.84 4.36 -7.47
N LYS A 34 18.13 5.64 -7.21
CA LYS A 34 17.85 6.26 -5.91
C LYS A 34 16.35 6.57 -5.79
N PRO A 35 15.66 6.12 -4.72
CA PRO A 35 14.27 6.49 -4.49
C PRO A 35 14.09 8.00 -4.42
N ALA A 36 12.99 8.52 -4.98
CA ALA A 36 12.68 9.95 -4.99
C ALA A 36 12.46 10.54 -3.58
N SER A 37 12.14 9.69 -2.61
CA SER A 37 12.01 10.06 -1.20
C SER A 37 12.72 9.05 -0.32
N GLY A 38 13.28 9.52 0.79
CA GLY A 38 13.86 8.64 1.81
C GLY A 38 12.76 7.94 2.60
N PHE A 39 12.94 6.65 2.84
CA PHE A 39 12.09 5.84 3.71
C PHE A 39 12.92 4.74 4.38
N ASN A 40 12.47 4.27 5.55
CA ASN A 40 13.09 3.15 6.24
C ASN A 40 12.47 1.83 5.74
N PRO A 41 13.19 0.99 4.97
CA PRO A 41 12.64 -0.26 4.45
C PRO A 41 12.23 -1.24 5.55
N TYR A 42 12.86 -1.16 6.73
CA TYR A 42 12.59 -2.03 7.88
C TYR A 42 12.06 -1.24 9.08
N GLY A 43 11.32 -0.16 8.80
CA GLY A 43 10.75 0.72 9.81
C GLY A 43 9.69 0.07 10.69
N ARG A 44 9.27 0.81 11.71
CA ARG A 44 8.25 0.41 12.68
C ARG A 44 6.91 1.05 12.35
N ASN A 45 5.85 0.25 12.40
CA ASN A 45 4.47 0.73 12.30
C ASN A 45 4.16 1.77 13.39
N GLY A 46 3.55 2.89 13.02
CA GLY A 46 3.22 4.01 13.89
C GLY A 46 4.37 5.00 14.13
N THR A 47 5.58 4.74 13.63
CA THR A 47 6.74 5.63 13.75
C THR A 47 7.29 6.03 12.38
N ASP A 48 7.70 5.05 11.57
CA ASP A 48 8.27 5.30 10.24
C ASP A 48 7.19 5.31 9.14
N PHE A 49 6.12 4.54 9.34
CA PHE A 49 4.99 4.40 8.43
C PHE A 49 3.74 3.97 9.19
N TYR A 50 2.57 4.02 8.55
CA TYR A 50 1.33 3.42 9.04
C TYR A 50 0.91 2.22 8.19
N CYS A 51 0.87 1.04 8.80
CA CYS A 51 0.40 -0.21 8.23
C CYS A 51 -0.99 -0.53 8.78
N THR A 52 -2.02 -0.44 7.93
CA THR A 52 -3.41 -0.69 8.35
C THR A 52 -3.62 -2.14 8.82
N MET A 53 -2.95 -3.11 8.19
CA MET A 53 -2.99 -4.52 8.58
C MET A 53 -2.48 -4.73 10.01
N GLU A 54 -1.28 -4.23 10.32
CA GLU A 54 -0.64 -4.43 11.64
C GLU A 54 -1.35 -3.61 12.73
N SER A 55 -1.86 -2.43 12.39
CA SER A 55 -2.62 -1.60 13.33
C SER A 55 -3.96 -2.22 13.72
N TRP A 56 -4.58 -3.00 12.83
CA TRP A 56 -5.81 -3.73 13.11
C TRP A 56 -5.56 -5.09 13.77
N ALA A 57 -4.68 -5.91 13.19
CA ALA A 57 -4.49 -7.30 13.58
C ALA A 57 -3.47 -7.48 14.72
N GLY A 58 -2.76 -6.43 15.11
CA GLY A 58 -1.69 -6.47 16.10
C GLY A 58 -0.38 -7.05 15.56
N PHE A 59 0.63 -7.13 16.44
CA PHE A 59 1.94 -7.66 16.09
C PHE A 59 1.84 -9.12 15.60
N ASN A 60 2.42 -9.41 14.43
CA ASN A 60 2.34 -10.69 13.70
C ASN A 60 0.92 -11.14 13.27
N GLY A 61 -0.13 -10.38 13.60
CA GLY A 61 -1.47 -10.61 13.06
C GLY A 61 -1.55 -10.27 11.57
N ARG A 62 -2.45 -10.96 10.87
CA ARG A 62 -2.70 -10.72 9.44
C ARG A 62 -4.20 -10.67 9.17
N ILE A 63 -4.59 -9.72 8.34
CA ILE A 63 -5.91 -9.63 7.73
C ILE A 63 -5.71 -9.14 6.30
N GLY A 64 -6.47 -9.66 5.33
CA GLY A 64 -6.44 -9.15 3.97
C GLY A 64 -7.16 -7.81 3.85
N LEU A 65 -6.76 -7.00 2.88
CA LEU A 65 -7.32 -5.66 2.66
C LEU A 65 -8.84 -5.72 2.47
N ASP A 66 -9.32 -6.68 1.66
CA ASP A 66 -10.74 -6.90 1.37
C ASP A 66 -11.53 -7.26 2.62
N ASN A 67 -10.97 -8.12 3.47
CA ASN A 67 -11.63 -8.55 4.70
C ASN A 67 -11.73 -7.39 5.69
N LEU A 68 -10.67 -6.58 5.81
CA LEU A 68 -10.70 -5.39 6.66
C LEU A 68 -11.68 -4.33 6.11
N ALA A 69 -11.74 -4.13 4.79
CA ALA A 69 -12.70 -3.24 4.16
C ALA A 69 -14.15 -3.66 4.46
N LYS A 70 -14.45 -4.97 4.38
CA LYS A 70 -15.77 -5.53 4.72
C LYS A 70 -16.15 -5.29 6.17
N VAL A 71 -15.21 -5.46 7.12
CA VAL A 71 -15.43 -5.16 8.55
C VAL A 71 -15.84 -3.71 8.76
N PHE A 72 -15.35 -2.80 7.93
CA PHE A 72 -15.63 -1.36 8.00
C PHE A 72 -16.76 -0.88 7.09
N SER A 73 -17.45 -1.80 6.42
CA SER A 73 -18.49 -1.49 5.44
C SER A 73 -18.00 -0.52 4.35
N ILE A 74 -16.74 -0.65 3.94
CA ILE A 74 -16.16 0.10 2.82
C ILE A 74 -16.49 -0.66 1.54
N HIS A 75 -17.34 -0.06 0.71
CA HIS A 75 -17.76 -0.58 -0.58
C HIS A 75 -16.91 0.09 -1.67
N GLY A 76 -16.30 -0.70 -2.57
CA GLY A 76 -15.56 -0.09 -3.70
C GLY A 76 -14.35 -0.84 -4.23
N LYS A 77 -13.99 -2.02 -3.69
CA LYS A 77 -13.05 -2.88 -4.42
C LYS A 77 -13.74 -3.45 -5.65
N MET A 78 -13.06 -3.35 -6.79
CA MET A 78 -13.48 -4.02 -8.02
C MET A 78 -13.62 -5.52 -7.76
N GLU A 79 -14.82 -6.05 -7.89
CA GLU A 79 -15.06 -7.49 -7.80
C GLU A 79 -14.40 -8.20 -9.00
N GLY A 80 -13.73 -9.33 -8.73
CA GLY A 80 -13.25 -10.22 -9.79
C GLY A 80 -11.76 -10.12 -10.16
N MET A 81 -10.93 -9.44 -9.38
CA MET A 81 -9.47 -9.52 -9.51
C MET A 81 -8.77 -9.67 -8.15
N THR A 82 -7.81 -10.57 -8.08
CA THR A 82 -6.95 -10.79 -6.92
C THR A 82 -5.48 -10.52 -7.26
N GLY A 83 -4.62 -10.46 -6.24
CA GLY A 83 -3.17 -10.34 -6.45
C GLY A 83 -2.56 -11.46 -7.30
N ALA A 84 -3.16 -12.66 -7.31
CA ALA A 84 -2.70 -13.78 -8.13
C ALA A 84 -2.94 -13.56 -9.63
N ASP A 85 -3.91 -12.71 -9.98
CA ASP A 85 -4.31 -12.44 -11.37
C ASP A 85 -3.43 -11.38 -12.04
N VAL A 86 -2.65 -10.61 -11.27
CA VAL A 86 -1.81 -9.51 -11.79
C VAL A 86 -0.84 -9.99 -12.87
N TRP A 87 -0.12 -11.09 -12.64
CA TRP A 87 0.83 -11.61 -13.63
C TRP A 87 0.17 -12.21 -14.87
N PRO A 88 -0.87 -13.07 -14.75
CA PRO A 88 -1.67 -13.50 -15.89
C PRO A 88 -2.23 -12.34 -16.73
N GLU A 89 -2.82 -11.33 -16.11
CA GLU A 89 -3.40 -10.17 -16.81
C GLU A 89 -2.31 -9.31 -17.47
N TYR A 90 -1.13 -9.19 -16.84
CA TYR A 90 0.01 -8.48 -17.42
C TYR A 90 0.47 -9.14 -18.72
N LYS A 91 0.58 -10.48 -18.72
CA LYS A 91 0.95 -11.24 -19.93
C LYS A 91 -0.08 -11.11 -21.06
N LYS A 92 -1.35 -10.83 -20.74
CA LYS A 92 -2.41 -10.54 -21.71
C LYS A 92 -2.39 -9.09 -22.22
N GLY A 93 -1.54 -8.22 -21.67
CA GLY A 93 -1.49 -6.80 -22.01
C GLY A 93 -2.56 -5.95 -21.32
N ASN A 94 -3.28 -6.49 -20.31
CA ASN A 94 -4.38 -5.81 -19.63
C ASN A 94 -3.88 -4.79 -18.59
N ILE A 95 -2.96 -3.91 -18.98
CA ILE A 95 -2.29 -2.96 -18.07
C ILE A 95 -3.27 -1.96 -17.46
N ALA A 96 -4.26 -1.49 -18.23
CA ALA A 96 -5.28 -0.56 -17.74
C ALA A 96 -6.09 -1.16 -16.57
N LYS A 97 -6.50 -2.42 -16.70
CA LYS A 97 -7.22 -3.15 -15.66
C LYS A 97 -6.39 -3.32 -14.39
N ILE A 98 -5.11 -3.66 -14.53
CA ILE A 98 -4.18 -3.77 -13.39
C ILE A 98 -4.01 -2.42 -12.70
N ALA A 99 -3.86 -1.34 -13.48
CA ALA A 99 -3.71 0.01 -12.92
C ALA A 99 -4.96 0.47 -12.17
N GLU A 100 -6.16 0.11 -12.65
CA GLU A 100 -7.42 0.39 -11.98
C GLU A 100 -7.55 -0.41 -10.67
N TYR A 101 -7.23 -1.70 -10.69
CA TYR A 101 -7.13 -2.54 -9.49
C TYR A 101 -6.19 -1.94 -8.43
N CYS A 102 -4.97 -1.55 -8.82
CA CYS A 102 -4.03 -0.91 -7.88
C CYS A 102 -4.55 0.44 -7.35
N ARG A 103 -5.27 1.21 -8.17
CA ARG A 103 -5.86 2.49 -7.76
C ARG A 103 -6.94 2.27 -6.70
N ASP A 104 -7.78 1.25 -6.85
CA ASP A 104 -8.83 0.94 -5.89
C ASP A 104 -8.24 0.43 -4.57
N ASP A 105 -7.20 -0.40 -4.61
CA ASP A 105 -6.46 -0.82 -3.41
C ASP A 105 -5.90 0.37 -2.62
N VAL A 106 -5.38 1.39 -3.31
CA VAL A 106 -4.88 2.63 -2.69
C VAL A 106 -6.04 3.42 -2.04
N LYS A 107 -7.17 3.57 -2.74
CA LYS A 107 -8.36 4.25 -2.18
C LYS A 107 -8.87 3.52 -0.93
N THR A 108 -9.06 2.20 -1.01
CA THR A 108 -9.53 1.39 0.12
C THR A 108 -8.57 1.47 1.31
N THR A 109 -7.26 1.43 1.06
CA THR A 109 -6.24 1.57 2.12
C THR A 109 -6.35 2.92 2.82
N LYS A 110 -6.58 4.00 2.05
CA LYS A 110 -6.78 5.36 2.60
C LYS A 110 -8.03 5.42 3.49
N GLU A 111 -9.17 4.91 3.03
CA GLU A 111 -10.42 4.93 3.80
C GLU A 111 -10.32 4.12 5.10
N ILE A 112 -9.66 2.94 5.05
CA ILE A 112 -9.36 2.14 6.23
C ILE A 112 -8.49 2.93 7.21
N TYR A 113 -7.44 3.59 6.72
CA TYR A 113 -6.58 4.42 7.55
C TYR A 113 -7.36 5.57 8.22
N GLU A 114 -8.23 6.24 7.49
CA GLU A 114 -9.06 7.32 8.02
C GLU A 114 -10.00 6.83 9.14
N LYS A 115 -10.60 5.65 8.98
CA LYS A 115 -11.40 5.01 10.05
C LYS A 115 -10.56 4.63 11.27
N LEU A 116 -9.41 3.97 11.07
CA LEU A 116 -8.52 3.55 12.17
C LEU A 116 -7.93 4.73 12.94
N THR A 117 -7.83 5.89 12.31
CA THR A 117 -7.29 7.12 12.92
C THR A 117 -8.39 8.11 13.30
N PHE A 118 -9.66 7.70 13.27
CA PHE A 118 -10.81 8.50 13.68
C PHE A 118 -10.93 9.86 12.95
N LYS A 119 -10.45 9.95 11.71
CA LYS A 119 -10.52 11.18 10.90
C LYS A 119 -11.90 11.43 10.31
N THR A 120 -12.70 10.38 10.17
CA THR A 120 -14.02 10.39 9.52
C THR A 120 -15.13 9.99 10.49
N ILE A 121 -14.98 10.32 11.78
CA ILE A 121 -16.09 10.31 12.74
C ILE A 121 -16.75 11.69 12.74
#